data_AF-X1N1F0-F1
#
_entry.id   AF-X1N1F0-F1
#
_cell.length_a   1.000
_cell.length_b   1.000
_cell.length_c   1.000
_cell.angle_alpha   90.00
_cell.angle_beta   90.00
_cell.angle_gamma   90.00
#
_symmetry.space_group_name_H-M   'P 1'
#
loop_
_entity.id
_entity.type
_entity.pdbx_description
1 polymer ?
#
loop_
_entity_poly.entity_id
_entity_poly.type
_entity_poly.pdbx_seq_one_letter_code
_entity_poly.pdbx_strand_id
1 'polypeptide(L)'
;DLLIYSESYNGGKFEVTQKGRFNAYEYDINSCYPYEIANLLDIRNAKVAHTPEYQDEAQYGFLRVKVNFMPPCYHPLSVKRGMLNTYPCGCFDRTITKAEYDYILTLGAEVEIEDAWWLKVTRKLYPYRKVVEDLYRRKADLKGKDDMGYNIVKIMLNGFYGKMWQMVKQPDGTIKAGCAWNPIYAAVITANARIRMSEIQNSLGKDCLAVHTDSVILCQPFLDKVCFPNLGAWSLTAQGDTLIIGCGIYQIGDKVRIRGFPYDGKVDLFELL
;
A
#
# COMPACT_ATOMS: atom_id res chain seq x y z
N ASP A 1 -13.28 -9.78 17.92
CA ASP A 1 -12.33 -8.89 18.58
C ASP A 1 -12.00 -7.74 17.64
N LEU A 2 -12.19 -6.47 18.02
CA LEU A 2 -11.84 -5.32 17.16
C LEU A 2 -10.33 -5.05 17.13
N LEU A 3 -9.60 -5.59 18.11
CA LEU A 3 -8.17 -5.41 18.29
C LEU A 3 -7.40 -6.01 17.11
N ILE A 4 -7.72 -7.26 16.72
CA ILE A 4 -6.99 -7.94 15.64
C ILE A 4 -7.08 -7.19 14.30
N TYR A 5 -8.24 -6.61 13.97
CA TYR A 5 -8.38 -5.82 12.72
C TYR A 5 -7.46 -4.60 12.75
N SER A 6 -7.34 -3.98 13.92
CA SER A 6 -6.49 -2.81 14.13
C SER A 6 -5.00 -3.19 14.13
N GLU A 7 -4.63 -4.34 14.69
CA GLU A 7 -3.26 -4.89 14.69
C GLU A 7 -2.79 -5.27 13.28
N SER A 8 -3.71 -5.69 12.41
CA SER A 8 -3.43 -6.02 11.01
C SER A 8 -3.19 -4.78 10.14
N TYR A 9 -3.61 -3.60 10.58
CA TYR A 9 -3.40 -2.36 9.84
C TYR A 9 -1.94 -1.92 9.87
N ASN A 10 -1.37 -1.74 8.68
CA ASN A 10 -0.03 -1.21 8.49
C ASN A 10 -0.06 -0.19 7.34
N GLY A 11 0.91 0.73 7.30
CA GLY A 11 0.99 1.72 6.23
C GLY A 11 1.45 1.15 4.87
N GLY A 12 1.84 2.05 3.96
CA GLY A 12 2.44 1.66 2.68
C GLY A 12 3.83 1.05 2.82
N LYS A 13 4.26 0.30 1.78
CA LYS A 13 5.58 -0.32 1.72
C LYS A 13 6.64 0.67 1.26
N PHE A 14 7.73 0.81 2.02
CA PHE A 14 8.87 1.67 1.68
C PHE A 14 10.15 0.85 1.80
N GLU A 15 10.81 0.62 0.69
CA GLU A 15 12.03 -0.18 0.66
C GLU A 15 12.93 0.32 -0.46
N VAL A 16 14.21 0.48 -0.15
CA VAL A 16 15.26 0.83 -1.12
C VAL A 16 16.22 -0.34 -1.15
N THR A 17 16.32 -0.97 -2.32
CA THR A 17 17.19 -2.15 -2.53
C THR A 17 18.61 -1.72 -2.91
N GLN A 18 18.75 -0.57 -3.58
CA GLN A 18 20.02 -0.03 -4.05
C GLN A 18 20.08 1.48 -3.86
N LYS A 19 21.26 1.97 -3.44
CA LYS A 19 21.56 3.39 -3.25
C LYS A 19 22.67 3.82 -4.20
N GLY A 20 22.70 5.10 -4.55
CA GLY A 20 23.70 5.66 -5.44
C GLY A 20 23.09 6.35 -6.65
N ARG A 21 23.91 6.47 -7.70
CA ARG A 21 23.59 7.21 -8.93
C ARG A 21 23.20 6.23 -10.04
N PHE A 22 22.10 6.52 -10.73
CA PHE A 22 21.52 5.68 -11.78
C PHE A 22 20.96 6.55 -12.90
N ASN A 23 20.63 5.93 -14.04
CA ASN A 23 19.58 6.45 -14.93
C ASN A 23 18.36 5.56 -14.69
N ALA A 24 17.23 6.14 -14.27
CA ALA A 24 16.11 5.36 -13.77
C ALA A 24 14.76 5.86 -14.26
N TYR A 25 13.77 5.00 -14.11
CA TYR A 25 12.38 5.22 -14.49
C TYR A 25 11.49 5.03 -13.27
N GLU A 26 10.63 5.99 -13.00
CA GLU A 26 9.63 5.92 -11.93
C GLU A 26 8.25 5.67 -12.52
N TYR A 27 7.60 4.62 -12.03
CA TYR A 27 6.23 4.29 -12.37
C TYR A 27 5.35 4.37 -11.12
N ASP A 28 4.14 4.88 -11.27
CA ASP A 28 3.15 5.02 -10.20
C ASP A 28 1.85 4.29 -10.56
N ILE A 29 1.19 3.69 -9.58
CA ILE A 29 -0.13 3.08 -9.77
C ILE A 29 -1.19 4.19 -9.76
N ASN A 30 -1.94 4.30 -10.86
CA ASN A 30 -3.03 5.24 -11.00
C ASN A 30 -4.11 5.03 -9.93
N SER A 31 -4.05 5.82 -8.85
CA SER A 31 -5.02 5.78 -7.75
C SER A 31 -5.12 4.40 -7.09
N CYS A 32 -3.99 3.90 -6.57
CA CYS A 32 -3.86 2.60 -5.92
C CYS A 32 -4.94 2.32 -4.86
N TYR A 33 -5.07 3.16 -3.83
CA TYR A 33 -6.07 2.93 -2.78
C TYR A 33 -7.52 3.01 -3.30
N PRO A 34 -7.91 3.98 -4.15
CA PRO A 34 -9.21 3.94 -4.80
C PRO A 34 -9.49 2.64 -5.57
N TYR A 35 -8.51 2.11 -6.30
CA TYR A 35 -8.65 0.82 -6.97
C TYR A 35 -8.99 -0.31 -5.97
N GLU A 36 -8.30 -0.39 -4.83
CA GLU A 36 -8.63 -1.37 -3.79
C GLU A 36 -10.03 -1.14 -3.19
N ILE A 37 -10.39 0.12 -2.92
CA ILE A 37 -11.71 0.49 -2.39
C ILE A 37 -12.84 0.05 -3.34
N ALA A 38 -12.65 0.21 -4.65
CA ALA A 38 -13.61 -0.20 -5.67
C ALA A 38 -13.81 -1.73 -5.74
N ASN A 39 -12.90 -2.51 -5.16
CA ASN A 39 -12.93 -3.96 -5.12
C ASN A 39 -13.29 -4.56 -3.75
N LEU A 40 -13.55 -3.71 -2.75
CA LEU A 40 -14.06 -4.16 -1.45
C LEU A 40 -15.45 -4.77 -1.60
N LEU A 41 -15.66 -5.91 -0.94
CA LEU A 41 -16.92 -6.60 -0.83
C LEU A 41 -17.70 -6.09 0.37
N ASP A 42 -19.01 -5.99 0.23
CA ASP A 42 -19.91 -5.61 1.31
C ASP A 42 -19.87 -6.64 2.47
N ILE A 43 -19.37 -6.22 3.62
CA ILE A 43 -19.25 -7.05 4.83
C ILE A 43 -20.44 -6.95 5.78
N ARG A 44 -21.50 -6.16 5.50
CA ARG A 44 -22.61 -5.94 6.45
C ARG A 44 -23.31 -7.23 6.90
N ASN A 45 -23.38 -8.22 6.02
CA ASN A 45 -23.99 -9.54 6.27
C ASN A 45 -22.96 -10.68 6.16
N ALA A 46 -21.68 -10.40 6.43
CA ALA A 46 -20.66 -11.44 6.45
C ALA A 46 -20.87 -12.38 7.64
N LYS A 47 -20.71 -13.68 7.40
CA LYS A 47 -20.61 -14.67 8.48
C LYS A 47 -19.20 -14.65 9.03
N VAL A 48 -19.08 -14.62 10.35
CA VAL A 48 -17.78 -14.60 11.03
C VAL A 48 -17.52 -15.98 11.63
N ALA A 49 -16.33 -16.53 11.37
CA ALA A 49 -15.82 -17.72 12.04
C ALA A 49 -14.55 -17.36 12.81
N HIS A 50 -14.40 -17.88 14.02
CA HIS A 50 -13.22 -17.74 14.86
C HIS A 50 -12.61 -19.13 15.04
N THR A 51 -11.50 -19.38 14.35
CA THR A 51 -10.80 -20.66 14.35
C THR A 51 -9.40 -20.46 13.78
N PRO A 52 -8.36 -21.09 14.34
CA PRO A 52 -7.01 -21.04 13.77
C PRO A 52 -6.88 -21.86 12.48
N GLU A 53 -7.91 -22.62 12.09
CA GLU A 53 -7.92 -23.37 10.83
C GLU A 53 -8.14 -22.44 9.63
N TYR A 54 -7.31 -22.59 8.60
CA TYR A 54 -7.44 -21.84 7.36
C TYR A 54 -8.81 -22.07 6.70
N GLN A 55 -9.48 -20.97 6.32
CA GLN A 55 -10.79 -20.99 5.68
C GLN A 55 -10.70 -20.52 4.23
N ASP A 56 -10.63 -21.47 3.28
CA ASP A 56 -10.51 -21.16 1.85
C ASP A 56 -11.70 -20.35 1.31
N GLU A 57 -12.90 -20.67 1.78
CA GLU A 57 -14.14 -20.01 1.33
C GLU A 57 -14.35 -18.60 1.91
N ALA A 58 -13.52 -18.16 2.86
CA ALA A 58 -13.61 -16.83 3.45
C ALA A 58 -12.99 -15.79 2.51
N GLN A 59 -13.67 -14.66 2.31
CA GLN A 59 -13.18 -13.58 1.44
C GLN A 59 -12.20 -12.67 2.15
N TYR A 60 -12.36 -12.51 3.47
CA TYR A 60 -11.39 -11.83 4.30
C TYR A 60 -11.02 -12.70 5.49
N GLY A 61 -9.81 -12.49 5.99
CA GLY A 61 -9.34 -13.12 7.21
C GLY A 61 -8.31 -12.23 7.88
N PHE A 62 -8.20 -12.38 9.19
CA PHE A 62 -7.28 -11.64 10.04
C PHE A 62 -6.67 -12.65 10.99
N LEU A 63 -5.35 -12.81 10.92
CA LEU A 63 -4.64 -13.91 11.53
C LEU A 63 -3.50 -13.39 12.37
N ARG A 64 -3.35 -13.88 13.59
CA ARG A 64 -2.10 -13.83 14.35
C ARG A 64 -1.28 -15.05 14.00
N VAL A 65 -0.07 -14.82 13.52
CA VAL A 65 0.81 -15.84 12.95
C VAL A 65 2.23 -15.70 13.44
N LYS A 66 2.93 -16.82 13.52
CA LYS A 66 4.39 -16.87 13.47
C LYS A 66 4.80 -17.12 12.03
N VAL A 67 5.66 -16.26 11.48
CA VAL A 67 6.16 -16.40 10.11
C VAL A 67 7.66 -16.62 10.12
N ASN A 68 8.15 -17.43 9.19
CA ASN A 68 9.58 -17.59 8.91
C ASN A 68 9.85 -17.37 7.41
N PHE A 69 10.72 -16.42 7.11
CA PHE A 69 11.16 -16.13 5.75
C PHE A 69 12.63 -16.51 5.54
N MET A 70 12.89 -17.32 4.51
CA MET A 70 14.25 -17.57 4.04
C MET A 70 14.64 -16.57 2.93
N PRO A 71 15.82 -15.94 2.99
CA PRO A 71 16.28 -15.04 1.93
C PRO A 71 16.56 -15.78 0.60
N PRO A 72 16.46 -15.09 -0.55
CA PRO A 72 15.95 -13.72 -0.75
C PRO A 72 14.44 -13.69 -1.02
N CYS A 73 13.68 -12.84 -0.31
CA CYS A 73 12.27 -12.60 -0.62
C CYS A 73 11.82 -11.17 -0.26
N TYR A 74 11.12 -10.49 -1.16
CA TYR A 74 10.51 -9.18 -0.88
C TYR A 74 9.06 -9.38 -0.40
N HIS A 75 8.85 -9.49 0.90
CA HIS A 75 7.53 -9.74 1.48
C HIS A 75 6.84 -8.43 1.96
N PRO A 76 5.51 -8.40 2.15
CA PRO A 76 4.77 -7.18 2.46
C PRO A 76 4.74 -6.83 3.95
N LEU A 77 5.32 -7.67 4.83
CA LEU A 77 5.11 -7.57 6.28
C LEU A 77 6.13 -6.66 6.99
N SER A 78 5.75 -5.42 7.30
CA SER A 78 6.66 -4.40 7.86
C SER A 78 6.80 -4.41 9.39
N VAL A 79 7.92 -4.83 9.98
CA VAL A 79 8.13 -4.72 11.44
C VAL A 79 8.61 -3.31 11.78
N LYS A 80 7.95 -2.65 12.73
CA LYS A 80 8.37 -1.33 13.19
C LYS A 80 9.54 -1.45 14.17
N ARG A 81 10.67 -0.81 13.84
CA ARG A 81 11.84 -0.65 14.72
C ARG A 81 12.05 0.84 14.99
N GLY A 82 11.65 1.30 16.18
CA GLY A 82 11.61 2.72 16.51
C GLY A 82 10.66 3.48 15.59
N MET A 83 11.18 4.43 14.81
CA MET A 83 10.42 5.20 13.81
C MET A 83 10.41 4.56 12.42
N LEU A 84 11.16 3.49 12.18
CA LEU A 84 11.37 2.90 10.86
C LEU A 84 10.57 1.63 10.67
N ASN A 85 9.98 1.48 9.48
CA ASN A 85 9.45 0.21 9.02
C ASN A 85 10.57 -0.60 8.36
N THR A 86 10.71 -1.86 8.78
CA THR A 86 11.71 -2.80 8.28
C THR A 86 11.04 -4.07 7.76
N TYR A 87 11.65 -4.78 6.82
CA TYR A 87 11.15 -6.03 6.25
C TYR A 87 12.14 -7.14 6.60
N PRO A 88 12.03 -7.74 7.80
CA PRO A 88 13.03 -8.70 8.28
C PRO A 88 12.88 -10.07 7.62
N CYS A 89 13.99 -10.75 7.40
CA CYS A 89 14.03 -12.18 7.14
C CYS A 89 14.17 -12.97 8.46
N GLY A 90 13.78 -14.25 8.46
CA GLY A 90 13.76 -15.12 9.62
C GLY A 90 12.42 -15.15 10.35
N CYS A 91 12.43 -15.57 11.61
CA CYS A 91 11.23 -15.80 12.42
C CYS A 91 10.74 -14.54 13.13
N PHE A 92 9.45 -14.22 13.03
CA PHE A 92 8.81 -13.16 13.81
C PHE A 92 7.28 -13.32 13.84
N ASP A 93 6.65 -12.69 14.83
CA ASP A 93 5.19 -12.75 15.01
C ASP A 93 4.52 -11.56 14.34
N ARG A 94 3.36 -11.78 13.71
CA ARG A 94 2.54 -10.72 13.13
C ARG A 94 1.05 -10.99 13.15
N THR A 95 0.30 -9.91 13.14
CA THR A 95 -1.10 -9.94 12.69
C THR A 95 -1.16 -9.53 11.22
N ILE A 96 -1.76 -10.38 10.38
CA ILE A 96 -1.83 -10.20 8.93
C ILE A 96 -3.23 -10.45 8.39
N THR A 97 -3.49 -9.97 7.19
CA THR A 97 -4.72 -10.28 6.44
C THR A 97 -4.63 -11.65 5.75
N LYS A 98 -5.77 -12.23 5.37
CA LYS A 98 -5.81 -13.45 4.52
C LYS A 98 -5.05 -13.26 3.22
N ALA A 99 -5.19 -12.10 2.57
CA ALA A 99 -4.47 -11.82 1.32
C ALA A 99 -2.95 -11.85 1.52
N GLU A 100 -2.46 -11.30 2.63
CA GLU A 100 -1.03 -11.38 2.99
C GLU A 100 -0.61 -12.81 3.28
N TYR A 101 -1.42 -13.57 4.02
CA TYR A 101 -1.18 -14.99 4.30
C TYR A 101 -1.06 -15.81 3.00
N ASP A 102 -2.04 -15.71 2.12
CA ASP A 102 -2.05 -16.43 0.85
C ASP A 102 -0.81 -16.07 0.01
N TYR A 103 -0.48 -14.77 -0.06
CA TYR A 103 0.66 -14.29 -0.83
C TYR A 103 2.01 -14.77 -0.28
N ILE A 104 2.25 -14.69 1.03
CA ILE A 104 3.55 -15.07 1.59
C ILE A 104 3.82 -16.58 1.49
N LEU A 105 2.76 -17.41 1.48
CA LEU A 105 2.90 -18.84 1.18
C LEU A 105 3.43 -19.07 -0.25
N THR A 106 3.02 -18.26 -1.23
CA THR A 106 3.59 -18.33 -2.59
C THR A 106 5.07 -17.98 -2.66
N LEU A 107 5.58 -17.24 -1.67
CA LEU A 107 7.00 -16.91 -1.54
C LEU A 107 7.79 -18.00 -0.79
N GLY A 108 7.14 -19.09 -0.39
CA GLY A 108 7.74 -20.18 0.38
C GLY A 108 7.90 -19.86 1.87
N ALA A 109 7.13 -18.92 2.42
CA ALA A 109 7.12 -18.67 3.85
C ALA A 109 6.52 -19.85 4.63
N GLU A 110 7.12 -20.20 5.76
CA GLU A 110 6.52 -21.09 6.74
C GLU A 110 5.66 -20.25 7.68
N VAL A 111 4.42 -20.67 7.92
CA VAL A 111 3.44 -19.90 8.70
C VAL A 111 2.67 -20.79 9.66
N GLU A 112 2.72 -20.46 10.95
CA GLU A 112 1.90 -21.06 12.00
C GLU A 112 0.78 -20.09 12.38
N ILE A 113 -0.49 -20.53 12.32
CA ILE A 113 -1.64 -19.71 12.72
C ILE A 113 -1.93 -19.96 14.21
N GLU A 114 -1.82 -18.91 15.01
CA GLU A 114 -2.12 -18.98 16.45
C GLU A 114 -3.59 -18.65 16.73
N ASP A 115 -4.14 -17.68 15.99
CA ASP A 115 -5.50 -17.19 16.16
C ASP A 115 -5.99 -16.56 14.85
N ALA A 116 -7.26 -16.75 14.49
CA ALA A 116 -7.78 -16.17 13.25
C ALA A 116 -9.30 -15.93 13.23
N TRP A 117 -9.67 -14.78 12.66
CA TRP A 117 -11.05 -14.42 12.35
C TRP A 117 -11.26 -14.38 10.85
N TRP A 118 -12.29 -15.08 10.38
CA TRP A 118 -12.62 -15.25 8.98
C TRP A 118 -13.97 -14.63 8.67
N LEU A 119 -14.06 -13.88 7.58
CA LEU A 119 -15.29 -13.26 7.11
C LEU A 119 -15.69 -13.87 5.76
N LYS A 120 -16.79 -14.62 5.77
CA LYS A 120 -17.41 -15.17 4.57
C LYS A 120 -18.59 -14.28 4.16
N VAL A 121 -18.44 -13.58 3.04
CA VAL A 121 -19.54 -12.76 2.52
C VAL A 121 -20.59 -13.66 1.86
N THR A 122 -21.86 -13.34 2.11
CA THR A 122 -22.98 -14.12 1.58
C THR A 122 -23.37 -13.69 0.16
N ARG A 123 -22.98 -12.47 -0.25
CA ARG A 123 -23.22 -11.90 -1.58
C ARG A 123 -22.03 -11.06 -2.00
N LYS A 124 -21.62 -11.18 -3.27
CA LYS A 124 -20.54 -10.36 -3.84
C LYS A 124 -21.09 -9.02 -4.34
N LEU A 125 -21.20 -8.05 -3.44
CA LEU A 125 -21.59 -6.67 -3.74
C LEU A 125 -20.40 -5.74 -3.49
N TYR A 126 -20.23 -4.71 -4.33
CA TYR A 126 -19.12 -3.76 -4.25
C TYR A 126 -19.63 -2.36 -3.90
N PRO A 127 -19.79 -2.02 -2.60
CA PRO A 127 -20.55 -0.86 -2.17
C PRO A 127 -19.93 0.48 -2.60
N TYR A 128 -18.62 0.51 -2.83
CA TYR A 128 -17.89 1.74 -3.17
C TYR A 128 -17.51 1.85 -4.66
N ARG A 129 -17.69 0.79 -5.45
CA ARG A 129 -17.20 0.74 -6.84
C ARG A 129 -17.70 1.90 -7.68
N LYS A 130 -19.02 2.08 -7.72
CA LYS A 130 -19.67 3.12 -8.53
C LYS A 130 -19.16 4.53 -8.18
N VAL A 131 -19.13 4.88 -6.88
CA VAL A 131 -18.68 6.21 -6.46
C VAL A 131 -17.20 6.45 -6.76
N VAL A 132 -16.35 5.43 -6.60
CA VAL A 132 -14.93 5.55 -6.94
C VAL A 132 -14.73 5.73 -8.44
N GLU A 133 -15.42 4.94 -9.27
CA GLU A 133 -15.35 5.04 -10.73
C GLU A 133 -15.87 6.41 -11.22
N ASP A 134 -16.97 6.90 -10.64
CA ASP A 134 -17.53 8.23 -10.95
C ASP A 134 -16.53 9.34 -10.62
N LEU A 135 -15.93 9.30 -9.42
CA LEU A 135 -14.91 10.27 -9.01
C LEU A 135 -13.64 10.16 -9.87
N TYR A 136 -13.21 8.95 -10.23
CA TYR A 136 -12.04 8.76 -11.08
C TYR A 136 -12.25 9.33 -12.49
N ARG A 137 -13.42 9.07 -13.09
CA ARG A 137 -13.81 9.67 -14.38
C ARG A 137 -13.85 11.19 -14.29
N ARG A 138 -14.48 11.73 -13.25
CA ARG A 138 -14.54 13.18 -13.04
C ARG A 138 -13.15 13.80 -12.87
N LYS A 139 -12.24 13.14 -12.16
CA LYS A 139 -10.84 13.58 -12.01
C LYS A 139 -10.15 13.67 -13.38
N ALA A 140 -10.36 12.68 -14.25
CA ALA A 140 -9.78 12.68 -15.59
C ALA A 140 -10.37 13.81 -16.46
N ASP A 141 -11.69 14.03 -16.41
CA ASP A 141 -12.38 15.05 -17.21
C ASP A 141 -11.93 16.49 -16.90
N LEU A 142 -11.57 16.75 -15.63
CA LEU A 142 -11.13 18.06 -15.13
C LEU A 142 -9.65 18.35 -15.38
N LYS A 143 -8.84 17.32 -15.68
CA LYS A 143 -7.39 17.47 -15.84
C LYS A 143 -7.07 18.46 -16.97
N GLY A 144 -6.33 19.52 -16.66
CA GLY A 144 -5.94 20.57 -17.61
C GLY A 144 -7.07 21.53 -18.01
N LYS A 145 -8.26 21.41 -17.40
CA LYS A 145 -9.40 22.31 -17.62
C LYS A 145 -9.78 23.11 -16.37
N ASP A 146 -9.71 22.46 -15.21
CA ASP A 146 -10.03 23.04 -13.91
C ASP A 146 -9.11 22.41 -12.85
N ASP A 147 -8.03 23.11 -12.53
CA ASP A 147 -7.02 22.64 -11.57
C ASP A 147 -7.58 22.56 -10.15
N MET A 148 -8.48 23.48 -9.78
CA MET A 148 -9.11 23.46 -8.46
C MET A 148 -10.02 22.24 -8.33
N GLY A 149 -10.92 22.04 -9.30
CA GLY A 149 -11.81 20.89 -9.33
C GLY A 149 -11.04 19.56 -9.39
N TYR A 150 -9.99 19.48 -10.21
CA TYR A 150 -9.09 18.33 -10.27
C TYR A 150 -8.52 17.99 -8.88
N ASN A 151 -8.00 19.00 -8.18
CA ASN A 151 -7.39 18.82 -6.86
C ASN A 151 -8.43 18.42 -5.79
N ILE A 152 -9.63 19.00 -5.81
CA ILE A 152 -10.72 18.63 -4.90
C ILE A 152 -11.09 17.15 -5.08
N VAL A 153 -11.32 16.72 -6.33
CA VAL A 153 -11.69 15.32 -6.61
C VAL A 153 -10.55 14.36 -6.24
N LYS A 154 -9.30 14.75 -6.49
CA LYS A 154 -8.12 13.98 -6.06
C LYS A 154 -8.06 13.82 -4.54
N ILE A 155 -8.30 14.89 -3.78
CA ILE A 155 -8.34 14.85 -2.32
C ILE A 155 -9.49 13.96 -1.84
N MET A 156 -10.68 14.05 -2.44
CA MET A 156 -11.81 13.20 -2.10
C MET A 156 -11.49 11.72 -2.30
N LEU A 157 -10.95 11.35 -3.47
CA LEU A 157 -10.55 9.96 -3.78
C LEU A 157 -9.53 9.43 -2.77
N ASN A 158 -8.46 10.18 -2.52
CA ASN A 158 -7.42 9.76 -1.57
C ASN A 158 -7.91 9.80 -0.11
N GLY A 159 -8.93 10.61 0.19
CA GLY A 159 -9.49 10.74 1.53
C GLY A 159 -10.30 9.53 2.01
N PHE A 160 -10.84 8.71 1.10
CA PHE A 160 -11.68 7.55 1.46
C PHE A 160 -11.00 6.61 2.44
N TYR A 161 -9.79 6.13 2.13
CA TYR A 161 -9.09 5.17 3.00
C TYR A 161 -8.71 5.83 4.34
N GLY A 162 -8.28 7.10 4.31
CA GLY A 162 -7.90 7.84 5.51
C GLY A 162 -9.06 7.99 6.50
N LYS A 163 -10.29 8.15 5.99
CA LYS A 163 -11.50 8.17 6.82
C LYS A 163 -11.82 6.83 7.46
N MET A 164 -11.47 5.71 6.82
CA MET A 164 -11.66 4.37 7.38
C MET A 164 -10.74 4.07 8.58
N TRP A 165 -9.63 4.80 8.74
CA TRP A 165 -8.72 4.65 9.87
C TRP A 165 -8.71 5.87 10.82
N GLN A 166 -9.54 6.88 10.56
CA GLN A 166 -9.45 8.15 11.28
C GLN A 166 -9.77 8.00 12.76
N MET A 167 -8.83 8.40 13.62
CA MET A 167 -9.02 8.60 15.05
C MET A 167 -8.91 10.09 15.37
N VAL A 168 -9.86 10.64 16.13
CA VAL A 168 -10.01 12.07 16.42
C VAL A 168 -9.81 12.31 17.91
N LYS A 169 -8.79 13.12 18.25
CA LYS A 169 -8.59 13.62 19.61
C LYS A 169 -9.70 14.62 19.96
N GLN A 170 -10.39 14.34 21.05
CA GLN A 170 -11.47 15.17 21.58
C GLN A 170 -10.89 16.26 22.52
N PRO A 171 -11.65 17.34 22.79
CA PRO A 171 -11.22 18.38 23.73
C PRO A 171 -10.90 17.87 25.14
N ASP A 172 -11.56 16.79 25.58
CA ASP A 172 -11.33 16.13 26.87
C ASP A 172 -10.06 15.24 26.89
N GLY A 173 -9.30 15.21 25.79
CA GLY A 173 -8.09 14.39 25.66
C GLY A 173 -8.35 12.94 25.23
N THR A 174 -9.61 12.48 25.17
CA THR A 174 -9.95 11.14 24.68
C THR A 174 -9.74 11.03 23.17
N ILE A 175 -9.54 9.80 22.68
CA ILE A 175 -9.43 9.52 21.26
C ILE A 175 -10.66 8.73 20.83
N LYS A 176 -11.41 9.25 19.85
CA LYS A 176 -12.62 8.60 19.33
C LYS A 176 -12.47 8.26 17.85
N ALA A 177 -13.00 7.11 17.47
CA ALA A 177 -13.09 6.72 16.06
C ALA A 177 -13.97 7.72 15.28
N GLY A 178 -13.58 8.02 14.04
CA GLY A 178 -14.39 8.81 13.12
C GLY A 178 -15.67 8.09 12.68
N CYS A 179 -16.63 8.82 12.13
CA CYS A 179 -17.93 8.26 11.72
C CYS A 179 -17.85 7.18 10.63
N ALA A 180 -16.78 7.19 9.83
CA ALA A 180 -16.54 6.23 8.76
C ALA A 180 -15.46 5.19 9.13
N TRP A 181 -15.08 5.11 10.42
CA TRP A 181 -14.04 4.20 10.88
C TRP A 181 -14.41 2.74 10.61
N ASN A 182 -13.56 2.07 9.83
CA ASN A 182 -13.69 0.69 9.42
C ASN A 182 -12.28 0.07 9.29
N PRO A 183 -11.76 -0.52 10.38
CA PRO A 183 -10.39 -1.04 10.42
C PRO A 183 -10.20 -2.25 9.51
N ILE A 184 -11.26 -3.02 9.26
CA ILE A 184 -11.27 -4.18 8.35
C ILE A 184 -10.90 -3.72 6.94
N TYR A 185 -11.63 -2.75 6.40
CA TYR A 185 -11.33 -2.22 5.07
C TYR A 185 -9.99 -1.48 5.03
N ALA A 186 -9.65 -0.69 6.05
CA ALA A 186 -8.36 0.00 6.11
C ALA A 186 -7.18 -0.98 6.04
N ALA A 187 -7.25 -2.09 6.77
CA ALA A 187 -6.23 -3.14 6.76
C ALA A 187 -6.15 -3.83 5.39
N VAL A 188 -7.29 -4.26 4.83
CA VAL A 188 -7.34 -4.92 3.50
C VAL A 188 -6.80 -4.03 2.39
N ILE A 189 -7.21 -2.76 2.33
CA ILE A 189 -6.74 -1.80 1.31
C ILE A 189 -5.22 -1.67 1.34
N THR A 190 -4.65 -1.49 2.53
CA THR A 190 -3.21 -1.26 2.67
C THR A 190 -2.40 -2.54 2.48
N ALA A 191 -2.92 -3.69 2.92
CA ALA A 191 -2.33 -5.00 2.70
C ALA A 191 -2.22 -5.31 1.21
N ASN A 192 -3.30 -5.16 0.44
CA ASN A 192 -3.30 -5.41 -1.00
C ASN A 192 -2.32 -4.48 -1.75
N ALA A 193 -2.25 -3.21 -1.36
CA ALA A 193 -1.25 -2.29 -1.93
C ALA A 193 0.18 -2.78 -1.65
N ARG A 194 0.48 -3.21 -0.42
CA ARG A 194 1.81 -3.76 -0.08
C ARG A 194 2.12 -5.04 -0.84
N ILE A 195 1.17 -5.96 -0.97
CA ILE A 195 1.31 -7.20 -1.75
C ILE A 195 1.70 -6.85 -3.19
N ARG A 196 0.99 -5.92 -3.82
CA ARG A 196 1.28 -5.49 -5.19
C ARG A 196 2.68 -4.89 -5.34
N MET A 197 3.17 -4.15 -4.35
CA MET A 197 4.55 -3.65 -4.34
C MET A 197 5.58 -4.77 -4.16
N SER A 198 5.28 -5.76 -3.33
CA SER A 198 6.10 -6.95 -3.17
C SER A 198 6.13 -7.82 -4.44
N GLU A 199 4.99 -8.02 -5.10
CA GLU A 199 4.90 -8.76 -6.37
C GLU A 199 5.80 -8.13 -7.42
N ILE A 200 5.75 -6.80 -7.55
CA ILE A 200 6.57 -6.11 -8.53
C ILE A 200 8.06 -6.20 -8.21
N GLN A 201 8.44 -6.03 -6.94
CA GLN A 201 9.84 -6.20 -6.52
C GLN A 201 10.35 -7.62 -6.81
N ASN A 202 9.60 -8.66 -6.45
CA ASN A 202 10.02 -10.03 -6.72
C ASN A 202 10.10 -10.31 -8.22
N SER A 203 9.20 -9.76 -9.04
CA SER A 203 9.23 -9.96 -10.49
C SER A 203 10.42 -9.29 -11.18
N LEU A 204 10.92 -8.19 -10.63
CA LEU A 204 12.01 -7.39 -11.23
C LEU A 204 13.38 -7.68 -10.60
N GLY A 205 13.40 -8.24 -9.39
CA GLY A 205 14.63 -8.59 -8.69
C GLY A 205 15.57 -7.39 -8.55
N LYS A 206 16.73 -7.47 -9.20
CA LYS A 206 17.78 -6.43 -9.15
C LYS A 206 17.44 -5.18 -9.95
N ASP A 207 16.47 -5.25 -10.86
CA ASP A 207 16.08 -4.10 -11.68
C ASP A 207 15.20 -3.12 -10.91
N CYS A 208 14.60 -3.57 -9.81
CA CYS A 208 13.91 -2.70 -8.86
C CYS A 208 14.92 -2.03 -7.92
N LEU A 209 15.02 -0.70 -7.97
CA LEU A 209 15.88 0.11 -7.11
C LEU A 209 15.18 0.53 -5.80
N ALA A 210 13.87 0.81 -5.87
CA ALA A 210 13.08 1.21 -4.71
C ALA A 210 11.58 1.06 -4.94
N VAL A 211 10.82 0.92 -3.85
CA VAL A 211 9.35 1.01 -3.81
C VAL A 211 8.88 1.99 -2.74
N HIS A 212 7.87 2.79 -3.08
CA HIS A 212 7.29 3.82 -2.20
C HIS A 212 5.76 3.84 -2.27
N THR A 213 5.12 2.99 -1.47
CA THR A 213 3.65 2.81 -1.33
C THR A 213 2.94 2.31 -2.58
N ASP A 214 2.95 3.11 -3.64
CA ASP A 214 2.27 2.90 -4.91
C ASP A 214 3.18 3.20 -6.11
N SER A 215 4.43 3.62 -5.88
CA SER A 215 5.42 3.83 -6.93
C SER A 215 6.63 2.90 -6.84
N VAL A 216 7.24 2.63 -8.00
CA VAL A 216 8.46 1.82 -8.14
C VAL A 216 9.49 2.58 -8.98
N ILE A 217 10.76 2.52 -8.59
CA ILE A 217 11.90 3.09 -9.32
C ILE A 217 12.74 1.95 -9.89
N LEU A 218 13.01 2.00 -11.19
CA LEU A 218 13.64 0.92 -11.96
C LEU A 218 14.90 1.40 -12.68
N CYS A 219 15.92 0.56 -12.78
CA CYS A 219 17.11 0.86 -13.59
C CYS A 219 16.92 0.60 -15.09
N GLN A 220 15.85 -0.11 -15.46
CA GLN A 220 15.47 -0.39 -16.84
C GLN A 220 14.00 0.00 -17.06
N PRO A 221 13.62 0.41 -18.28
CA PRO A 221 12.23 0.74 -18.58
C PRO A 221 11.36 -0.50 -18.40
N PHE A 222 10.13 -0.26 -17.97
CA PHE A 222 9.15 -1.29 -17.70
C PHE A 222 8.50 -1.75 -19.01
N LEU A 223 9.16 -2.68 -19.71
CA LEU A 223 8.85 -3.05 -21.09
C LEU A 223 7.51 -3.83 -21.25
N ASP A 224 7.12 -4.62 -20.24
CA ASP A 224 6.10 -5.68 -20.41
C ASP A 224 4.73 -5.40 -19.79
N LYS A 225 4.54 -4.32 -19.00
CA LYS A 225 3.20 -3.93 -18.53
C LYS A 225 2.84 -2.56 -19.11
N VAL A 226 1.93 -2.59 -20.06
CA VAL A 226 1.47 -1.42 -20.78
C VAL A 226 0.97 -0.34 -19.80
N CYS A 227 1.53 0.86 -19.91
CA CYS A 227 1.05 2.02 -19.20
C CYS A 227 -0.29 2.45 -19.78
N PHE A 228 -1.38 2.15 -19.08
CA PHE A 228 -2.72 2.59 -19.47
C PHE A 228 -3.23 3.66 -18.50
N PRO A 229 -4.10 4.59 -18.95
CA PRO A 229 -4.72 5.59 -18.09
C PRO A 229 -5.80 5.02 -17.15
N ASN A 230 -5.94 3.70 -17.11
CA ASN A 230 -7.00 3.00 -16.37
C ASN A 230 -6.73 3.05 -14.85
N LEU A 231 -7.82 3.03 -14.07
CA LEU A 231 -7.77 2.93 -12.62
C LEU A 231 -6.98 1.67 -12.21
N GLY A 232 -5.97 1.85 -11.36
CA GLY A 232 -5.10 0.77 -10.91
C GLY A 232 -4.08 0.31 -11.94
N ALA A 233 -3.92 0.94 -13.10
CA ALA A 233 -2.81 0.65 -14.03
C ALA A 233 -1.54 1.43 -13.67
N TRP A 234 -0.40 1.02 -14.20
CA TRP A 234 0.87 1.73 -14.04
C TRP A 234 0.99 2.90 -15.01
N SER A 235 1.71 3.95 -14.62
CA SER A 235 2.03 5.08 -15.49
C SER A 235 3.42 5.62 -15.19
N LEU A 236 4.19 5.92 -16.24
CA LEU A 236 5.50 6.57 -16.11
C LEU A 236 5.30 8.00 -15.59
N THR A 237 5.94 8.32 -14.46
CA THR A 237 5.81 9.63 -13.81
C THR A 237 7.09 10.47 -13.86
N ALA A 238 8.26 9.83 -13.89
CA ALA A 238 9.54 10.50 -14.02
C ALA A 238 10.55 9.56 -14.67
N GLN A 239 11.55 10.14 -15.34
CA GLN A 239 12.69 9.40 -15.88
C GLN A 239 13.91 10.32 -15.91
N GLY A 240 15.10 9.73 -15.86
CA GLY A 240 16.36 10.44 -16.06
C GLY A 240 17.41 10.14 -14.99
N ASP A 241 18.40 11.02 -14.90
CA ASP A 241 19.47 10.90 -13.91
C ASP A 241 18.89 10.89 -12.50
N THR A 242 19.31 9.88 -11.75
CA THR A 242 18.70 9.53 -10.48
C THR A 242 19.76 9.39 -9.39
N LEU A 243 19.47 9.95 -8.22
CA LEU A 243 20.25 9.76 -7.01
C LEU A 243 19.32 9.26 -5.90
N ILE A 244 19.61 8.07 -5.37
CA ILE A 244 18.88 7.47 -4.25
C ILE A 244 19.79 7.43 -3.03
N ILE A 245 19.46 8.20 -2.00
CA ILE A 245 20.19 8.24 -0.72
C ILE A 245 19.55 7.28 0.29
N GLY A 246 18.22 7.21 0.30
CA GLY A 246 17.47 6.33 1.18
C GLY A 246 15.95 6.44 1.00
N CYS A 247 15.20 5.77 1.86
CA CYS A 247 13.74 5.78 1.81
C CYS A 247 13.19 7.20 1.93
N GLY A 248 12.52 7.68 0.89
CA GLY A 248 11.93 9.03 0.86
C GLY A 248 12.92 10.17 0.62
N ILE A 249 14.19 9.88 0.29
CA ILE A 249 15.22 10.87 -0.05
C ILE A 249 15.88 10.47 -1.37
N TYR A 250 15.39 11.07 -2.46
CA TYR A 250 15.86 10.78 -3.82
C TYR A 250 15.53 11.89 -4.81
N GLN A 251 16.23 11.90 -5.94
CA GLN A 251 15.96 12.77 -7.09
C GLN A 251 15.94 11.94 -8.37
N ILE A 252 15.01 12.25 -9.28
CA ILE A 252 14.91 11.67 -10.63
C ILE A 252 14.63 12.81 -11.61
N GLY A 253 15.62 13.17 -12.43
CA GLY A 253 15.56 14.40 -13.22
C GLY A 253 15.26 15.61 -12.32
N ASP A 254 14.19 16.35 -12.63
CA ASP A 254 13.74 17.51 -11.85
C ASP A 254 12.88 17.14 -10.62
N LYS A 255 12.50 15.86 -10.48
CA LYS A 255 11.64 15.43 -9.37
C LYS A 255 12.49 15.14 -8.14
N VAL A 256 12.42 16.03 -7.16
CA VAL A 256 13.11 15.90 -5.87
C VAL A 256 12.14 15.47 -4.77
N ARG A 257 12.57 14.51 -3.95
CA ARG A 257 11.85 14.03 -2.77
C ARG A 257 12.78 14.04 -1.58
N ILE A 258 12.41 14.82 -0.56
CA ILE A 258 13.12 14.91 0.71
C ILE A 258 12.07 14.82 1.83
N ARG A 259 11.74 13.61 2.25
CA ARG A 259 10.80 13.39 3.36
C ARG A 259 11.51 13.49 4.70
N GLY A 260 10.90 14.19 5.65
CA GLY A 260 11.39 14.28 7.03
C GLY A 260 12.45 15.35 7.28
N PHE A 261 12.83 16.14 6.27
CA PHE A 261 13.68 17.31 6.44
C PHE A 261 12.89 18.57 6.07
N PRO A 262 12.82 19.57 6.97
CA PRO A 262 12.24 20.87 6.65
C PRO A 262 13.24 21.60 5.76
N TYR A 263 13.04 21.54 4.44
CA TYR A 263 13.83 22.30 3.49
C TYR A 263 12.88 23.06 2.56
N ASP A 264 12.99 24.40 2.58
CA ASP A 264 12.06 25.30 1.90
C ASP A 264 12.59 25.83 0.54
N GLY A 265 13.82 25.48 0.15
CA GLY A 265 14.42 25.87 -1.12
C GLY A 265 14.32 24.80 -2.23
N LYS A 266 14.72 25.17 -3.45
CA LYS A 266 15.05 24.18 -4.49
C LYS A 266 16.35 23.49 -4.10
N VAL A 267 16.32 22.17 -3.92
CA VAL A 267 17.50 21.34 -3.68
C VAL A 267 17.81 20.59 -4.95
N ASP A 268 19.06 20.64 -5.39
CA ASP A 268 19.61 19.61 -6.26
C ASP A 268 20.44 18.66 -5.40
N LEU A 269 19.98 17.42 -5.22
CA LEU A 269 20.70 16.41 -4.46
C LEU A 269 22.04 16.05 -5.12
N PHE A 270 22.19 16.27 -6.43
CA PHE A 270 23.47 16.08 -7.12
C PHE A 270 24.51 17.16 -6.79
N GLU A 271 24.10 18.34 -6.35
CA GLU A 271 25.04 19.41 -5.92
C GLU A 271 25.49 19.23 -4.48
N LEU A 272 24.75 18.45 -3.68
CA LEU A 272 25.07 18.17 -2.27
C LEU A 272 26.10 17.03 -2.09
N LEU A 273 26.47 16.32 -3.15
CA LEU A 273 27.40 15.17 -3.16
C LEU A 273 28.47 15.34 -4.23
#